data_AF-A0A4Y2BZG7-F1
#
_entry.id   AF-A0A4Y2BZG7-F1
#
_cell.length_a   1.000
_cell.length_b   1.000
_cell.length_c   1.000
_cell.angle_alpha   90.00
_cell.angle_beta   90.00
_cell.angle_gamma   90.00
#
_symmetry.space_group_name_H-M   'P 1'
#
loop_
_entity.id
_entity.type
_entity.pdbx_description
1 polymer ?
#
loop_
_entity_poly.entity_id
_entity_poly.type
_entity_poly.pdbx_seq_one_letter_code
_entity_poly.pdbx_strand_id
1 'polypeptide(L)'
;MILEKINYQENCWMVCGDFKMLTMLLGQQEGYTKYPCFLCLWDSRARDLHWNKSDWSLRGALTPEENNVINATLARPEKVLLPPPHIKLGLMKQFIKSLPKDGE
;
A
#
# COMPACT_ATOMS: atom_id res chain seq x y z
N MET A 1 22.89 -1.88 0.11
CA MET A 1 21.58 -1.81 0.81
C MET A 1 21.45 -2.92 1.86
N ILE A 2 20.61 -2.78 2.89
CA ILE A 2 20.40 -3.84 3.92
C ILE A 2 19.94 -5.17 3.30
N LEU A 3 19.12 -5.13 2.26
CA LEU A 3 18.61 -6.32 1.55
C LEU A 3 19.72 -7.14 0.87
N GLU A 4 20.77 -6.49 0.38
CA GLU A 4 21.94 -7.17 -0.19
C GLU A 4 22.73 -7.88 0.90
N LYS A 5 22.91 -7.24 2.07
CA LYS A 5 23.66 -7.81 3.20
C LYS A 5 23.01 -9.07 3.78
N ILE A 6 21.67 -9.18 3.68
CA ILE A 6 20.92 -10.36 4.12
C ILE A 6 20.61 -11.34 2.97
N ASN A 7 21.18 -11.09 1.80
CA ASN A 7 20.99 -11.87 0.60
C ASN A 7 19.50 -12.15 0.28
N TYR A 8 18.68 -11.10 0.30
CA TYR A 8 17.23 -11.24 0.18
C TYR A 8 16.79 -11.89 -1.14
N GLN A 9 17.54 -11.67 -2.24
CA GLN A 9 17.21 -12.23 -3.55
C GLN A 9 17.26 -13.77 -3.55
N GLU A 10 18.18 -14.37 -2.79
CA GLU A 10 18.26 -15.82 -2.63
C GLU A 10 17.22 -16.34 -1.66
N ASN A 11 17.07 -15.64 -0.53
CA ASN A 11 16.25 -16.12 0.59
C ASN A 11 14.74 -15.91 0.37
N CYS A 12 14.34 -14.87 -0.37
CA CYS A 12 12.95 -14.55 -0.72
C CYS A 12 11.97 -14.61 0.48
N TRP A 13 12.41 -14.15 1.65
CA TRP A 13 11.61 -14.16 2.87
C TRP A 13 10.36 -13.30 2.75
N MET A 14 9.34 -13.61 3.56
CA MET A 14 8.17 -12.74 3.68
C MET A 14 8.56 -11.44 4.39
N VAL A 15 8.09 -10.31 3.87
CA VAL A 15 8.34 -8.98 4.42
C VAL A 15 7.04 -8.40 4.96
N CYS A 16 7.06 -7.97 6.21
CA CYS A 16 5.99 -7.22 6.83
C CYS A 16 6.58 -5.93 7.42
N GLY A 17 5.88 -4.82 7.24
CA GLY A 17 6.29 -3.52 7.73
C GLY A 17 5.14 -2.53 7.64
N ASP A 18 5.35 -1.32 8.13
CA ASP A 18 4.38 -0.25 7.91
C ASP A 18 4.22 0.06 6.41
N PHE A 19 3.11 0.71 6.05
CA PHE A 19 2.82 1.01 4.66
C PHE A 19 3.88 1.88 3.99
N LYS A 20 4.56 2.77 4.72
CA LYS A 20 5.60 3.62 4.15
C LYS A 20 6.80 2.77 3.73
N MET A 21 7.27 1.89 4.60
CA MET A 21 8.35 0.96 4.30
C MET A 21 7.99 0.05 3.12
N LEU A 22 6.76 -0.46 3.07
CA LEU A 22 6.30 -1.28 1.95
C LEU A 22 6.28 -0.51 0.62
N THR A 23 5.81 0.75 0.62
CA THR A 23 5.85 1.57 -0.60
C THR A 23 7.27 1.81 -1.10
N MET A 24 8.25 2.01 -0.22
CA MET A 24 9.66 2.15 -0.59
C MET A 24 10.21 0.86 -1.20
N LEU A 25 9.92 -0.30 -0.59
CA LEU A 25 10.37 -1.60 -1.09
C LEU A 25 9.73 -1.97 -2.43
N LEU A 26 8.52 -1.50 -2.69
CA LEU A 26 7.77 -1.71 -3.93
C LEU A 26 8.02 -0.60 -4.97
N GLY A 27 8.96 0.32 -4.71
CA GLY A 27 9.32 1.38 -5.65
C GLY A 27 8.20 2.38 -5.95
N GLN A 28 7.19 2.47 -5.07
CA GLN A 28 6.06 3.37 -5.22
C GLN A 28 6.40 4.78 -4.71
N GLN A 29 5.78 5.77 -5.34
CA GLN A 29 5.87 7.17 -4.92
C GLN A 29 5.23 7.36 -3.54
N GLU A 30 5.93 8.09 -2.67
CA GLU A 30 5.40 8.49 -1.36
C GLU A 30 4.33 9.59 -1.47
N GLY A 31 3.48 9.70 -0.43
CA GLY A 31 2.49 10.77 -0.32
C GLY A 31 1.13 10.42 -0.91
N TYR A 32 0.35 11.46 -1.25
CA TYR A 32 -1.04 11.31 -1.71
C TYR A 32 -1.13 11.08 -3.22
N THR A 33 -0.87 9.84 -3.64
CA THR A 33 -0.89 9.43 -5.04
C THR A 33 -2.28 8.97 -5.49
N LYS A 34 -2.54 8.99 -6.81
CA LYS A 34 -3.82 8.55 -7.38
C LYS A 34 -4.09 7.06 -7.14
N TYR A 35 -3.06 6.22 -7.29
CA TYR A 35 -3.18 4.76 -7.19
C TYR A 35 -2.28 4.19 -6.09
N PRO A 36 -2.55 4.47 -4.80
CA PRO A 36 -1.62 4.13 -3.71
C PRO A 36 -1.50 2.62 -3.45
N CYS A 37 -2.51 1.83 -3.83
CA CYS A 37 -2.53 0.40 -3.57
C CYS A 37 -1.58 -0.36 -4.50
N PHE A 38 -0.80 -1.29 -3.94
CA PHE A 38 0.09 -2.18 -4.70
C PHE A 38 -0.61 -3.46 -5.20
N LEU A 39 -1.81 -3.77 -4.70
CA LEU A 39 -2.59 -4.95 -5.11
C LEU A 39 -3.61 -4.64 -6.23
N CYS A 40 -4.15 -3.43 -6.24
CA CYS A 40 -5.16 -3.02 -7.21
C CYS A 40 -5.01 -1.55 -7.62
N LEU A 41 -5.69 -1.18 -8.70
CA LEU A 41 -5.76 0.18 -9.23
C LEU A 41 -6.89 0.98 -8.57
N TRP A 42 -6.95 0.95 -7.24
CA TRP A 42 -7.89 1.76 -6.46
C TRP A 42 -7.57 3.24 -6.63
N ASP A 43 -8.53 4.02 -7.14
CA ASP A 43 -8.38 5.46 -7.37
C ASP A 43 -8.73 6.24 -6.10
N SER A 44 -7.71 6.76 -5.40
CA SER A 44 -7.87 7.55 -4.19
C SER A 44 -8.62 8.88 -4.42
N ARG A 45 -8.77 9.32 -5.67
CA ARG A 45 -9.39 10.59 -6.03
C ARG A 45 -10.87 10.43 -6.43
N ALA A 46 -11.33 9.21 -6.72
CA ALA A 46 -12.70 8.90 -7.15
C ALA A 46 -13.70 8.79 -5.97
N ARG A 47 -13.90 9.90 -5.23
CA ARG A 47 -14.69 9.93 -3.98
C ARG A 47 -16.14 9.47 -4.13
N ASP A 48 -16.74 9.70 -5.29
CA ASP A 48 -18.09 9.29 -5.68
C ASP A 48 -18.24 7.77 -5.83
N LEU A 49 -17.14 7.08 -6.18
CA LEU A 49 -17.12 5.63 -6.38
C LEU A 49 -16.65 4.86 -5.14
N HIS A 50 -16.03 5.52 -4.15
CA HIS A 50 -15.38 4.84 -3.00
C HIS A 50 -16.29 3.89 -2.22
N TRP A 51 -17.58 4.20 -2.13
CA TRP A 51 -18.55 3.40 -1.38
C TRP A 51 -19.45 2.52 -2.25
N ASN A 52 -19.46 2.77 -3.56
CA ASN A 52 -20.32 2.06 -4.52
C ASN A 52 -19.55 0.98 -5.30
N LYS A 53 -18.23 1.15 -5.42
CA LYS A 53 -17.35 0.25 -6.17
C LYS A 53 -16.47 -0.55 -5.22
N SER A 54 -16.83 -1.82 -5.04
CA SER A 54 -16.03 -2.82 -4.32
C SER A 54 -14.82 -3.29 -5.12
N ASP A 55 -15.00 -3.49 -6.43
CA ASP A 55 -14.03 -4.19 -7.26
C ASP A 55 -13.24 -3.21 -8.14
N TRP A 56 -11.94 -3.15 -7.88
CA TRP A 56 -10.98 -2.36 -8.66
C TRP A 56 -10.06 -3.30 -9.42
N SER A 57 -9.67 -2.91 -10.64
CA SER A 57 -8.80 -3.72 -11.48
C SER A 57 -7.55 -4.12 -10.72
N LEU A 58 -7.21 -5.41 -10.74
CA LEU A 58 -5.99 -5.91 -10.12
C LEU A 58 -4.77 -5.25 -10.77
N ARG A 59 -3.76 -5.01 -9.96
CA ARG A 59 -2.48 -4.53 -10.46
C ARG A 59 -1.66 -5.73 -10.92
N GLY A 60 -1.43 -5.83 -12.22
CA GLY A 60 -0.68 -6.95 -12.80
C GLY A 60 0.81 -6.92 -12.49
N ALA A 61 1.45 -5.76 -12.71
CA ALA A 61 2.87 -5.55 -12.42
C ALA A 61 3.11 -4.16 -11.80
N LEU A 62 4.22 -4.02 -11.09
CA LEU A 62 4.75 -2.74 -10.61
C LEU A 62 5.84 -2.27 -11.57
N THR A 63 5.44 -1.90 -12.78
CA THR A 63 6.35 -1.39 -13.81
C THR A 63 6.72 0.07 -13.48
N PRO A 64 8.02 0.42 -13.45
CA PRO A 64 8.43 1.82 -13.29
C PRO A 64 7.79 2.72 -14.36
N GLU A 65 7.51 3.97 -13.98
CA GLU A 65 6.85 5.00 -14.81
C GLU A 65 5.35 4.76 -15.08
N GLU A 66 4.79 3.63 -14.63
CA GLU A 66 3.35 3.38 -14.67
C GLU A 66 2.67 3.77 -13.35
N ASN A 67 1.54 4.47 -13.46
CA ASN A 67 0.68 4.84 -12.33
C ASN A 67 1.42 5.65 -11.26
N ASN A 68 1.84 5.00 -10.18
CA ASN A 68 2.55 5.59 -9.04
C ASN A 68 3.86 4.89 -8.73
N VAL A 69 4.37 4.04 -9.63
CA VAL A 69 5.63 3.32 -9.47
C VAL A 69 6.73 4.16 -10.11
N ILE A 70 7.73 4.54 -9.31
CA ILE A 70 8.82 5.43 -9.73
C ILE A 70 10.18 4.73 -9.76
N ASN A 71 10.30 3.57 -9.11
CA ASN A 71 11.52 2.79 -9.04
C ASN A 71 11.22 1.30 -9.23
N ALA A 72 12.24 0.52 -9.57
CA ALA A 72 12.13 -0.93 -9.59
C ALA A 72 11.85 -1.49 -8.19
N THR A 73 11.06 -2.56 -8.13
CA THR A 73 10.74 -3.24 -6.87
C THR A 73 11.97 -3.92 -6.28
N LEU A 74 12.24 -3.68 -5.01
CA LEU A 74 13.34 -4.30 -4.24
C LEU A 74 12.91 -5.60 -3.57
N ALA A 75 11.61 -5.78 -3.34
CA ALA A 75 11.00 -6.99 -2.85
C ALA A 75 9.89 -7.47 -3.79
N ARG A 76 9.74 -8.79 -3.91
CA ARG A 76 8.66 -9.40 -4.70
C ARG A 76 7.30 -9.08 -4.07
N PRO A 77 6.31 -8.55 -4.81
CA PRO A 77 5.00 -8.18 -4.25
C PRO A 77 4.30 -9.35 -3.55
N GLU A 78 4.48 -10.57 -4.05
CA GLU A 78 3.89 -11.80 -3.50
C GLU A 78 4.50 -12.19 -2.15
N LYS A 79 5.64 -11.60 -1.80
CA LYS A 79 6.32 -11.77 -0.50
C LYS A 79 6.00 -10.66 0.49
N VAL A 80 5.22 -9.66 0.10
CA VAL A 80 4.82 -8.57 0.99
C VAL A 80 3.52 -8.93 1.71
N LEU A 81 3.58 -8.90 3.05
CA LEU A 81 2.42 -9.06 3.91
C LEU A 81 1.82 -7.70 4.24
N LEU A 82 0.49 -7.60 4.10
CA LEU A 82 -0.26 -6.46 4.61
C LEU A 82 -0.15 -6.43 6.14
N PRO A 83 0.25 -5.31 6.74
CA PRO A 83 0.42 -5.23 8.19
C PRO A 83 -0.93 -5.15 8.92
N PRO A 84 -1.39 -6.24 9.58
CA PRO A 84 -2.71 -6.24 10.22
C PRO A 84 -2.89 -5.15 11.30
N PRO A 85 -1.88 -4.86 12.16
CA PRO A 85 -1.97 -3.78 13.13
C PRO A 85 -2.17 -2.41 12.51
N HIS A 86 -1.44 -2.07 11.43
CA HIS A 86 -1.54 -0.76 10.79
C HIS A 86 -2.89 -0.55 10.11
N ILE A 87 -3.49 -1.61 9.54
CA ILE A 87 -4.86 -1.56 9.00
C ILE A 87 -5.85 -1.31 10.12
N LYS A 88 -5.80 -2.09 11.20
CA LYS A 88 -6.73 -1.96 12.32
C LYS A 88 -6.65 -0.57 12.97
N LEU A 89 -5.45 -0.07 13.22
CA LEU A 89 -5.24 1.27 13.76
C LEU A 89 -5.73 2.37 12.80
N GLY A 90 -5.50 2.21 11.50
CA GLY A 90 -6.01 3.12 10.47
C GLY A 90 -7.52 3.20 10.46
N LEU A 91 -8.21 2.05 10.50
CA LEU A 91 -9.68 1.97 10.54
C LEU A 91 -10.23 2.59 11.82
N MET A 92 -9.68 2.24 12.98
CA MET A 92 -10.09 2.82 14.27
C MET A 92 -9.93 4.34 14.29
N LYS A 93 -8.84 4.86 13.71
CA LYS A 93 -8.62 6.31 13.59
C LYS A 93 -9.69 7.00 12.74
N GLN A 94 -10.09 6.39 11.62
CA GLN A 94 -11.16 6.95 10.77
C GLN A 94 -12.52 6.86 11.44
N PHE A 95 -12.80 5.74 12.11
CA PHE A 95 -14.02 5.54 12.89
C PHE A 95 -14.17 6.63 13.97
N ILE A 96 -13.15 6.86 14.78
CA ILE A 96 -13.16 7.91 15.82
C ILE A 96 -13.35 9.30 15.19
N LYS A 97 -12.72 9.57 14.03
CA LYS A 97 -12.88 10.85 13.31
C LYS A 97 -14.29 11.06 12.76
N SER A 98 -15.03 10.00 12.45
CA SER A 98 -16.40 10.09 11.95
C SER A 98 -17.44 10.23 13.07
N LEU A 99 -17.07 10.01 14.33
CA LEU A 99 -18.00 10.23 15.44
C LEU A 99 -18.34 11.72 15.59
N PRO A 100 -19.58 12.05 16.01
CA PRO A 100 -19.94 13.40 16.43
C PRO A 100 -18.94 13.91 17.47
N LYS A 101 -18.51 15.16 17.34
CA LYS A 101 -17.58 15.79 18.30
C LYS A 101 -18.30 16.27 19.55
N ASP A 102 -19.59 16.53 19.40
CA ASP A 102 -20.49 16.96 20.44
C ASP A 102 -21.24 15.70 20.85
N GLY A 103 -20.97 15.18 22.05
CA GLY A 103 -21.51 13.90 22.50
C GLY A 103 -23.03 13.95 22.63
N GLU A 104 -23.74 13.54 21.57
CA GLU A 104 -25.07 12.92 21.62
C GLU A 104 -24.95 11.42 21.34
#